data_AF-A0A0N0AND9-F1
#
_entry.id   AF-A0A0N0AND9-F1
#
_cell.length_a   1.000
_cell.length_b   1.000
_cell.length_c   1.000
_cell.angle_alpha   90.00
_cell.angle_beta   90.00
_cell.angle_gamma   90.00
#
_symmetry.space_group_name_H-M   'P 1'
#
loop_
_entity.id
_entity.type
_entity.pdbx_description
1 polymer ?
#
loop_
_entity_poly.entity_id
_entity_poly.type
_entity_poly.pdbx_seq_one_letter_code
_entity_poly.pdbx_strand_id
1 'polypeptide(L)'
;MRGPIPAGLVIDHLCRNRGCVNPGHLEPVTQQTNVLRGVGIAARRARQTHCVHGHPFTTSNTYVAPGGNRRCRTCRRAQSRRRGVSCAPA
;
A
#
# COMPACT_ATOMS: atom_id res chain seq x y z
N MET A 1 -27.30 -5.67 1.56
CA MET A 1 -27.32 -5.99 3.01
C MET A 1 -28.56 -5.39 3.66
N ARG A 2 -29.22 -6.09 4.60
CA ARG A 2 -30.31 -5.53 5.43
C ARG A 2 -30.00 -5.85 6.89
N GLY A 3 -29.65 -4.84 7.69
CA GLY A 3 -29.24 -5.01 9.09
C GLY A 3 -28.17 -4.00 9.53
N PRO A 4 -27.82 -3.96 10.82
CA PRO A 4 -26.77 -3.08 11.34
C PRO A 4 -25.41 -3.46 10.76
N ILE A 5 -24.54 -2.46 10.60
CA ILE A 5 -23.16 -2.67 10.16
C ILE A 5 -22.39 -3.31 11.31
N PRO A 6 -21.71 -4.46 11.09
CA PRO A 6 -20.91 -5.08 12.14
C PRO A 6 -19.83 -4.15 12.68
N ALA A 7 -19.52 -4.27 13.98
CA ALA A 7 -18.51 -3.45 14.62
C ALA A 7 -17.13 -3.60 13.92
N GLY A 8 -16.43 -2.48 13.74
CA GLY A 8 -15.12 -2.44 13.08
C GLY A 8 -15.15 -2.54 11.55
N LEU A 9 -16.34 -2.63 10.93
CA LEU A 9 -16.49 -2.60 9.48
C LEU A 9 -17.00 -1.23 8.99
N VAL A 10 -16.64 -0.92 7.75
CA VAL A 10 -17.05 0.27 7.02
C VAL A 10 -17.66 -0.13 5.68
N ILE A 11 -18.50 0.74 5.13
CA ILE A 11 -19.19 0.48 3.86
C ILE A 11 -18.30 0.84 2.67
N ASP A 12 -17.95 -0.16 1.85
CA ASP A 12 -17.31 0.02 0.54
C ASP A 12 -18.37 0.06 -0.56
N HIS A 13 -18.28 1.06 -1.43
CA HIS A 13 -19.11 1.17 -2.61
C HIS A 13 -18.43 0.41 -3.75
N LEU A 14 -18.95 -0.78 -4.07
CA LEU A 14 -18.45 -1.62 -5.16
C LEU A 14 -18.56 -0.89 -6.52
N CYS A 15 -19.61 -0.09 -6.67
CA CYS A 15 -19.88 0.71 -7.88
C CYS A 15 -19.05 2.00 -8.00
N ARG A 16 -18.28 2.39 -6.98
CA ARG A 16 -17.49 3.64 -6.91
C ARG A 16 -18.28 4.95 -7.11
N ASN A 17 -19.60 4.89 -7.17
CA ASN A 17 -20.49 6.05 -7.11
C ASN A 17 -20.80 6.39 -5.65
N ARG A 18 -20.30 7.54 -5.17
CA ARG A 18 -20.46 7.98 -3.77
C ARG A 18 -21.91 8.25 -3.35
N GLY A 19 -22.80 8.56 -4.31
CA GLY A 19 -24.22 8.80 -4.03
C GLY A 19 -25.09 7.54 -4.11
N CYS A 20 -24.51 6.37 -4.42
CA CYS A 20 -25.27 5.15 -4.59
C CYS A 20 -25.71 4.58 -3.23
N VAL A 21 -27.02 4.45 -3.04
CA VAL A 21 -27.62 3.88 -1.82
C VAL A 21 -28.16 2.47 -2.02
N ASN A 22 -27.97 1.86 -3.19
CA ASN A 22 -28.44 0.51 -3.47
C ASN A 22 -27.71 -0.50 -2.56
N PRO A 23 -28.42 -1.22 -1.65
CA PRO A 23 -27.79 -2.16 -0.73
C PRO A 23 -27.08 -3.34 -1.39
N GLY A 24 -27.32 -3.59 -2.69
CA GLY A 24 -26.59 -4.58 -3.49
C GLY A 24 -25.22 -4.08 -3.97
N HIS A 25 -24.96 -2.78 -3.94
CA HIS A 25 -23.67 -2.17 -4.31
C HIS A 25 -22.80 -1.80 -3.10
N LEU A 26 -23.26 -2.12 -1.89
CA LEU A 26 -22.60 -1.81 -0.62
C LEU A 26 -22.13 -3.09 0.05
N GLU A 27 -20.84 -3.15 0.39
CA GLU A 27 -20.23 -4.26 1.10
C GLU A 27 -19.57 -3.75 2.39
N PRO A 28 -19.91 -4.30 3.58
CA PRO A 28 -19.17 -4.04 4.79
C PRO A 28 -17.82 -4.75 4.73
N VAL A 29 -16.76 -3.97 4.82
CA VAL A 29 -15.39 -4.46 4.77
C VAL A 29 -14.58 -3.78 5.87
N THR A 30 -13.37 -4.28 6.14
CA THR A 30 -12.46 -3.59 7.05
C THR A 30 -12.02 -2.26 6.44
N GLN A 31 -11.64 -1.30 7.30
CA GLN A 31 -11.06 -0.04 6.86
C GLN A 31 -9.86 -0.26 5.91
N GLN A 32 -9.04 -1.28 6.19
CA GLN A 32 -7.90 -1.64 5.36
C GLN A 32 -8.34 -2.03 3.94
N THR A 33 -9.32 -2.92 3.80
CA THR A 33 -9.85 -3.35 2.50
C THR A 33 -10.43 -2.18 1.72
N ASN A 34 -11.25 -1.33 2.36
CA ASN A 34 -11.82 -0.14 1.73
C ASN A 34 -10.72 0.80 1.18
N VAL A 35 -9.69 1.05 2.00
CA VAL A 35 -8.55 1.90 1.60
C VAL A 35 -7.77 1.28 0.43
N LEU A 36 -7.49 -0.02 0.46
CA LEU A 36 -6.69 -0.70 -0.57
C LEU A 36 -7.43 -0.85 -1.91
N ARG A 37 -8.76 -1.00 -1.89
CA ARG A 37 -9.56 -1.02 -3.12
C ARG A 37 -9.74 0.36 -3.75
N GLY A 38 -9.58 1.44 -2.97
CA GLY A 38 -9.71 2.81 -3.44
C GLY A 38 -8.58 3.30 -4.37
N VAL A 39 -8.55 4.62 -4.59
CA VAL A 39 -7.58 5.32 -5.46
C VAL A 39 -6.52 6.12 -4.68
N GLY A 40 -6.50 6.01 -3.35
CA GLY A 40 -5.56 6.74 -2.50
C GLY A 40 -4.10 6.31 -2.69
N ILE A 41 -3.18 7.09 -2.10
CA ILE A 41 -1.73 6.86 -2.19
C ILE A 41 -1.36 5.45 -1.68
N ALA A 42 -1.99 4.99 -0.60
CA ALA A 42 -1.77 3.65 -0.05
C ALA A 42 -2.11 2.55 -1.06
N ALA A 43 -3.28 2.61 -1.70
CA ALA A 43 -3.69 1.66 -2.73
C ALA A 43 -2.77 1.69 -3.95
N ARG A 44 -2.42 2.89 -4.43
CA ARG A 44 -1.47 3.05 -5.55
C ARG A 44 -0.10 2.45 -5.22
N ARG A 45 0.41 2.68 -4.01
CA ARG A 45 1.67 2.10 -3.54
C ARG A 45 1.58 0.60 -3.33
N ALA A 46 0.43 0.05 -2.92
CA ALA A 46 0.24 -1.40 -2.79
C ALA A 46 0.24 -2.08 -4.17
N ARG A 47 -0.43 -1.49 -5.16
CA ARG A 47 -0.47 -1.98 -6.56
C ARG A 47 0.83 -1.78 -7.34
N GLN A 48 1.74 -0.95 -6.84
CA GLN A 48 3.00 -0.66 -7.50
C GLN A 48 3.87 -1.93 -7.62
N THR A 49 4.25 -2.28 -8.85
CA THR A 49 5.09 -3.43 -9.19
C THR A 49 6.58 -3.09 -9.28
N HIS A 50 6.92 -1.82 -9.53
CA HIS A 50 8.30 -1.35 -9.68
C HIS A 50 8.56 -0.10 -8.84
N CYS A 51 9.78 0.03 -8.31
CA CYS A 51 10.17 1.25 -7.61
C CYS A 51 10.38 2.42 -8.60
N VAL A 52 10.64 3.62 -8.07
CA VAL A 52 10.87 4.83 -8.89
C VAL A 52 12.06 4.71 -9.86
N HIS A 53 12.99 3.79 -9.61
CA HIS A 53 14.13 3.50 -10.48
C HIS A 53 13.92 2.28 -11.38
N GLY A 54 12.68 1.77 -11.50
CA GLY A 54 12.37 0.64 -12.37
C GLY A 54 12.74 -0.74 -11.81
N HIS A 55 13.20 -0.86 -10.57
CA HIS A 55 13.47 -2.18 -9.99
C HIS A 55 12.18 -2.89 -9.56
N PRO A 56 11.98 -4.18 -9.87
CA PRO A 56 10.76 -4.90 -9.54
C PRO A 56 10.65 -5.15 -8.03
N PHE A 57 9.44 -5.03 -7.48
CA PHE A 57 9.09 -5.43 -6.12
C PHE A 57 8.80 -6.93 -6.07
N THR A 58 9.86 -7.73 -6.03
CA THR A 58 9.80 -9.17 -5.77
C THR A 58 9.99 -9.47 -4.29
N THR A 59 9.76 -10.72 -3.84
CA THR A 59 10.09 -11.15 -2.47
C THR A 59 11.57 -10.91 -2.12
N SER A 60 12.47 -11.13 -3.07
CA SER A 60 13.92 -10.93 -2.91
C SER A 60 14.36 -9.46 -2.94
N ASN A 61 13.62 -8.57 -3.61
CA ASN A 61 13.97 -7.16 -3.78
C ASN A 61 13.07 -6.18 -3.00
N THR A 62 12.11 -6.69 -2.24
CA THR A 62 11.23 -5.89 -1.39
C THR A 62 11.69 -5.95 0.06
N TYR A 63 11.85 -4.79 0.68
CA TYR A 63 12.08 -4.64 2.10
C TYR A 63 10.90 -3.88 2.70
N VAL A 64 10.22 -4.47 3.68
CA VAL A 64 9.17 -3.80 4.45
C VAL A 64 9.81 -3.19 5.68
N ALA A 65 9.79 -1.85 5.77
CA ALA A 65 10.28 -1.15 6.95
C ALA A 65 9.33 -1.34 8.14
N PRO A 66 9.78 -1.16 9.40
CA PRO A 66 8.92 -1.29 10.58
C PRO A 66 7.65 -0.42 10.53
N GLY A 67 7.73 0.75 9.89
CA GLY A 67 6.57 1.62 9.64
C GLY A 67 5.69 1.21 8.46
N GLY A 68 5.71 -0.06 8.02
CA GLY A 68 4.86 -0.62 6.97
C GLY A 68 5.18 -0.20 5.52
N ASN A 69 6.11 0.73 5.32
CA ASN A 69 6.49 1.21 3.99
C ASN A 69 7.41 0.20 3.27
N ARG A 70 7.07 -0.13 2.02
CA ARG A 70 7.93 -0.93 1.14
C ARG A 70 9.06 -0.08 0.57
N ARG A 71 10.28 -0.61 0.57
CA ARG A 71 11.47 -0.04 -0.07
C ARG A 71 12.13 -1.07 -0.97
N CYS A 72 12.76 -0.62 -2.04
CA CYS A 72 13.54 -1.48 -2.92
C CYS A 72 14.91 -1.76 -2.28
N ARG A 73 15.27 -3.04 -2.18
CA ARG A 73 16.56 -3.48 -1.61
C ARG A 73 17.73 -3.03 -2.48
N THR A 74 17.61 -3.12 -3.81
CA THR A 74 18.64 -2.60 -4.74
C THR A 74 18.92 -1.12 -4.51
N CYS A 75 17.87 -0.29 -4.44
CA CYS A 75 18.03 1.15 -4.17
C CYS A 75 18.67 1.41 -2.80
N ARG A 76 18.26 0.66 -1.77
CA ARG A 76 18.83 0.78 -0.42
C ARG A 76 20.33 0.45 -0.41
N ARG A 77 20.75 -0.63 -1.07
CA ARG A 77 22.17 -1.02 -1.19
C ARG A 77 22.98 0.06 -1.92
N ALA A 78 22.46 0.59 -3.03
CA ALA A 78 23.12 1.67 -3.76
C ALA A 78 23.29 2.93 -2.90
N GLN A 79 22.27 3.30 -2.12
CA GLN A 79 22.35 4.43 -1.19
C GLN A 79 23.38 4.19 -0.07
N SER A 80 23.42 2.99 0.54
CA SER A 80 24.42 2.63 1.54
C SER A 80 25.84 2.72 0.99
N ARG A 81 26.09 2.25 -0.23
CA ARG A 81 27.40 2.38 -0.90
C ARG A 81 27.81 3.84 -1.10
N ARG A 82 26.88 4.70 -1.51
CA ARG A 82 27.11 6.14 -1.69
C ARG A 82 27.40 6.86 -0.36
N ARG A 83 26.71 6.45 0.71
CA ARG A 83 26.89 7.01 2.07
C ARG A 83 28.15 6.48 2.77
N GLY A 84 28.66 5.32 2.37
CA GLY A 84 29.88 4.71 2.91
C GLY A 84 31.19 5.38 2.49
N VAL A 85 31.15 6.50 1.74
CA VAL A 85 32.33 7.31 1.38
C VAL A 85 32.61 8.36 2.47
N SER A 86 32.47 8.00 3.74
CA SER A 86 32.84 8.86 4.88
C SER A 86 33.21 8.01 6.10
N CYS A 87 34.18 7.11 5.93
CA CYS A 87 35.05 6.62 7.00
C CYS A 87 36.19 5.81 6.38
N ALA A 88 37.25 6.49 5.99
CA ALA A 88 38.58 5.93 6.10
C ALA A 88 39.15 6.49 7.41
N PRO A 89 39.36 5.68 8.47
CA PRO A 89 40.37 6.03 9.45
C PRO A 89 41.75 5.78 8.82
N ALA A 90 42.68 6.68 9.13
CA ALA A 90 44.07 6.69 8.68
C ALA A 90 44.83 5.41 9.05
#